data_AF-A0A962T8N3-F1
#
_entry.id   AF-A0A962T8N3-F1
#
_cell.length_a   1.000
_cell.length_b   1.000
_cell.length_c   1.000
_cell.angle_alpha   90.00
_cell.angle_beta   90.00
_cell.angle_gamma   90.00
#
_symmetry.space_group_name_H-M   'P 1'
#
loop_
_entity.id
_entity.type
_entity.pdbx_description
1 polymer ?
#
loop_
_entity_poly.entity_id
_entity_poly.type
_entity_poly.pdbx_seq_one_letter_code
_entity_poly.pdbx_strand_id
1 'polypeptide(L)'
;MKPYSDALLGELFDQLFPVCRSITGPGLRQSLGLFAEWMPLSFEQVPTGTDIFDWTVPSEWHIHGARLTGPDGRVIVDFADNNLHVVNYAEPVDRHMSLQALQPHLYSLPDLPQAVPYVTSYYRRNWGFCLADDQRQRLSDGDYHVWIDSEFVDGGLDFAHCLVPGESEQEILLSSYLCHPSMANNELSGPLVLLGLYHRIRSWPRRRYSYRFLLNPETIGSLCFLSRHHEHLSKVLAGGLVLTCLGGPSQGLSYKASRQGKGLIDRVVQHVMAHDDSWSCRPFTPEHGSDERQYCSPGFNLPVGNITRTTYGSYPGYHNSLDDKQFMDIAQVVNSIDRIESLLRSVEIGGVFANTKPYGEPHLSKYALYPTENSSKTRSMSADCLEDGRRRLNLVLQVLSHCDGTRCLVELADTLGMPLEQLSPVVETLEHNRLLCAGSACR
;
A
#
# COMPACT_ATOMS: atom_id res chain seq x y z
N MET A 1 18.02 -7.44 -13.06
CA MET A 1 17.47 -6.37 -12.21
C MET A 1 18.61 -5.48 -11.76
N LYS A 2 18.41 -4.16 -11.83
CA LYS A 2 19.39 -3.13 -11.43
C LYS A 2 19.60 -3.15 -9.89
N PRO A 3 20.76 -2.70 -9.37
CA PRO A 3 21.02 -2.63 -7.93
C PRO A 3 20.18 -1.52 -7.27
N TYR A 4 19.44 -1.84 -6.21
CA TYR A 4 18.57 -0.89 -5.50
C TYR A 4 19.34 -0.10 -4.43
N SER A 5 19.06 1.19 -4.34
CA SER A 5 19.45 2.07 -3.22
C SER A 5 18.30 3.01 -2.91
N ASP A 6 18.19 3.51 -1.67
CA ASP A 6 17.10 4.42 -1.31
C ASP A 6 17.19 5.77 -2.08
N ALA A 7 18.38 6.16 -2.55
CA ALA A 7 18.58 7.32 -3.42
C ALA A 7 17.84 7.19 -4.76
N LEU A 8 17.65 5.96 -5.25
CA LEU A 8 16.93 5.68 -6.49
C LEU A 8 15.46 6.12 -6.44
N LEU A 9 14.83 6.07 -5.26
CA LEU A 9 13.41 6.43 -5.12
C LEU A 9 13.19 7.88 -5.54
N GLY A 10 14.15 8.77 -5.28
CA GLY A 10 14.10 10.16 -5.73
C GLY A 10 14.21 10.32 -7.24
N GLU A 11 15.04 9.51 -7.90
CA GLU A 11 15.21 9.51 -9.37
C GLU A 11 14.00 8.89 -10.09
N LEU A 12 13.46 7.81 -9.55
CA LEU A 12 12.26 7.17 -10.08
C LEU A 12 11.04 8.08 -9.90
N PHE A 13 10.95 8.79 -8.77
CA PHE A 13 9.95 9.84 -8.58
C PHE A 13 10.03 10.89 -9.70
N ASP A 14 11.22 11.40 -10.02
CA ASP A 14 11.36 12.47 -11.03
C ASP A 14 10.96 12.00 -12.44
N GLN A 15 11.09 10.71 -12.73
CA GLN A 15 10.60 10.10 -13.97
C GLN A 15 9.08 9.88 -13.96
N LEU A 16 8.51 9.51 -12.81
CA LEU A 16 7.08 9.22 -12.66
C LEU A 16 6.23 10.49 -12.54
N PHE A 17 6.71 11.50 -11.82
CA PHE A 17 5.94 12.69 -11.49
C PHE A 17 5.34 13.40 -12.72
N PRO A 18 6.06 13.64 -13.84
CA PRO A 18 5.47 14.31 -15.00
C PRO A 18 4.50 13.44 -15.82
N VAL A 19 4.47 12.12 -15.61
CA VAL A 19 3.63 11.20 -16.39
C VAL A 19 2.15 11.42 -16.04
N CYS A 20 1.34 11.75 -17.06
CA CYS A 20 -0.10 11.89 -16.91
C CYS A 20 -0.77 10.52 -16.81
N ARG A 21 -0.90 10.03 -15.58
CA ARG A 21 -1.67 8.82 -15.28
C ARG A 21 -3.17 9.11 -15.25
N SER A 22 -3.92 8.04 -15.46
CA SER A 22 -5.36 7.95 -15.25
C SER A 22 -5.69 6.50 -14.85
N ILE A 23 -6.97 6.17 -14.70
CA ILE A 23 -7.41 4.80 -14.43
C ILE A 23 -7.14 3.81 -15.57
N THR A 24 -6.79 4.31 -16.75
CA THR A 24 -6.42 3.55 -17.94
C THR A 24 -5.42 4.37 -18.77
N GLY A 25 -4.79 3.76 -19.77
CA GLY A 25 -4.11 4.50 -20.83
C GLY A 25 -2.57 4.51 -20.78
N PRO A 26 -1.93 5.20 -21.74
CA PRO A 26 -0.48 5.13 -21.94
C PRO A 26 0.35 5.55 -20.72
N GLY A 27 -0.08 6.56 -19.97
CA GLY A 27 0.65 7.03 -18.78
C GLY A 27 0.69 6.00 -17.64
N LEU A 28 -0.38 5.22 -17.46
CA LEU A 28 -0.41 4.09 -16.53
C LEU A 28 0.57 3.00 -17.00
N ARG A 29 0.52 2.60 -18.28
CA ARG A 29 1.43 1.61 -18.86
C ARG A 29 2.90 2.03 -18.79
N GLN A 30 3.19 3.30 -19.06
CA GLN A 30 4.54 3.87 -18.90
C GLN A 30 5.01 3.75 -17.44
N SER A 31 4.15 4.13 -16.49
CA SER A 31 4.50 4.08 -15.07
C SER A 31 4.75 2.64 -14.59
N LEU A 32 3.89 1.69 -14.97
CA LEU A 32 4.10 0.25 -14.71
C LEU A 32 5.40 -0.26 -15.35
N GLY A 33 5.72 0.19 -16.57
CA GLY A 33 6.98 -0.12 -17.25
C GLY A 33 8.21 0.35 -16.48
N LEU A 34 8.17 1.57 -15.93
CA LEU A 34 9.24 2.11 -15.08
C LEU A 34 9.43 1.26 -13.81
N PHE A 35 8.35 0.84 -13.15
CA PHE A 35 8.45 -0.10 -12.02
C PHE A 35 9.00 -1.47 -12.43
N ALA A 36 8.67 -1.94 -13.63
CA ALA A 36 9.09 -3.25 -14.14
C ALA A 36 10.60 -3.37 -14.37
N GLU A 37 11.32 -2.24 -14.50
CA GLU A 37 12.78 -2.24 -14.55
C GLU A 37 13.43 -2.69 -13.23
N TRP A 38 12.69 -2.57 -12.12
CA TRP A 38 13.18 -2.79 -10.75
C TRP A 38 12.48 -3.96 -10.05
N MET A 39 11.24 -4.27 -10.44
CA MET A 39 10.41 -5.35 -9.91
C MET A 39 9.88 -6.23 -11.05
N PRO A 40 9.95 -7.58 -10.99
CA PRO A 40 9.60 -8.48 -12.09
C PRO A 40 8.07 -8.62 -12.21
N LEU A 41 7.45 -7.55 -12.69
CA LEU A 41 6.00 -7.41 -12.81
C LEU A 41 5.45 -8.29 -13.94
N SER A 42 4.41 -9.06 -13.61
CA SER A 42 3.52 -9.69 -14.58
C SER A 42 2.41 -8.72 -14.90
N PHE A 43 2.32 -8.33 -16.17
CA PHE A 43 1.32 -7.39 -16.66
C PHE A 43 0.04 -8.13 -17.03
N GLU A 44 -1.09 -7.59 -16.60
CA GLU A 44 -2.41 -8.07 -16.94
C GLU A 44 -3.28 -6.90 -17.37
N GLN A 45 -4.16 -7.16 -18.34
CA GLN A 45 -5.09 -6.17 -18.85
C GLN A 45 -6.50 -6.76 -18.95
N VAL A 46 -7.51 -6.01 -18.52
CA VAL A 46 -8.92 -6.34 -18.74
C VAL A 46 -9.49 -5.46 -19.86
N PRO A 47 -10.07 -6.03 -20.93
CA PRO A 47 -10.57 -5.23 -22.06
C PRO A 47 -11.68 -4.25 -21.68
N THR A 48 -11.73 -3.11 -22.38
CA THR A 48 -12.86 -2.17 -22.35
C THR A 48 -14.19 -2.89 -22.55
N GLY A 49 -15.23 -2.49 -21.80
CA GLY A 49 -16.57 -3.07 -21.92
C GLY A 49 -16.74 -4.43 -21.22
N THR A 50 -15.68 -4.98 -20.60
CA THR A 50 -15.81 -6.21 -19.80
C THR A 50 -16.58 -5.91 -18.52
N ASP A 51 -17.61 -6.69 -18.25
CA ASP A 51 -18.31 -6.67 -16.97
C ASP A 51 -17.51 -7.42 -15.90
N ILE A 52 -17.25 -6.74 -14.78
CA ILE A 52 -16.56 -7.25 -13.61
C ILE A 52 -17.38 -6.94 -12.36
N PHE A 53 -18.05 -7.98 -11.85
CA PHE A 53 -19.04 -7.84 -10.80
C PHE A 53 -20.16 -6.88 -11.23
N ASP A 54 -20.29 -5.72 -10.59
CA ASP A 54 -21.29 -4.69 -10.90
C ASP A 54 -20.71 -3.49 -11.68
N TRP A 55 -19.44 -3.59 -12.09
CA TRP A 55 -18.74 -2.55 -12.84
C TRP A 55 -18.50 -3.00 -14.26
N THR A 56 -18.42 -2.05 -15.18
CA THR A 56 -17.94 -2.28 -16.55
C THR A 56 -16.62 -1.55 -16.72
N VAL A 57 -15.61 -2.22 -17.28
CA VAL A 57 -14.30 -1.61 -17.55
C VAL A 57 -14.47 -0.45 -18.54
N PRO A 58 -14.04 0.78 -18.21
CA PRO A 58 -14.26 1.96 -19.05
C PRO A 58 -13.38 1.93 -20.31
N SER A 59 -13.74 2.75 -21.30
CA SER A 59 -12.90 2.99 -22.48
C SER A 59 -11.55 3.56 -22.09
N GLU A 60 -10.50 3.10 -22.73
CA GLU A 60 -9.16 3.60 -22.46
C GLU A 60 -9.00 5.05 -22.90
N TRP A 61 -8.51 5.92 -22.02
CA TRP A 61 -8.31 7.34 -22.28
C TRP A 61 -6.86 7.68 -22.66
N HIS A 62 -6.69 8.41 -23.75
CA HIS A 62 -5.41 8.92 -24.23
C HIS A 62 -5.50 10.43 -24.29
N ILE A 63 -4.43 11.12 -23.92
CA ILE A 63 -4.31 12.57 -24.04
C ILE A 63 -2.93 12.91 -24.60
N HIS A 64 -2.90 13.77 -25.62
CA HIS A 64 -1.69 14.18 -26.34
C HIS A 64 -1.31 15.63 -26.04
N GLY A 65 -2.26 16.44 -25.62
CA GLY A 65 -2.02 17.81 -25.16
C GLY A 65 -3.32 18.58 -24.87
N ALA A 66 -3.19 19.71 -24.19
CA ALA A 66 -4.29 20.66 -24.04
C ALA A 66 -3.76 22.07 -23.79
N ARG A 67 -4.48 23.07 -24.29
CA ARG A 67 -4.21 24.49 -24.07
C ARG A 67 -5.50 25.28 -23.93
N LEU A 68 -5.45 26.28 -23.05
CA LEU A 68 -6.43 27.36 -23.00
C LEU A 68 -5.74 28.65 -23.42
N THR A 69 -6.15 29.20 -24.56
CA THR A 69 -5.60 30.45 -25.09
C THR A 69 -6.61 31.58 -24.91
N GLY A 70 -6.15 32.69 -24.35
CA GLY A 70 -6.97 33.88 -24.09
C GLY A 70 -7.25 34.72 -25.34
N PRO A 71 -8.12 35.74 -25.19
CA PRO A 71 -8.53 36.62 -26.29
C PRO A 71 -7.39 37.45 -26.89
N ASP A 72 -6.31 37.65 -26.14
CA ASP A 72 -5.10 38.35 -26.57
C ASP A 72 -4.07 37.42 -27.25
N GLY A 73 -4.43 36.14 -27.45
CA GLY A 73 -3.57 35.12 -28.04
C GLY A 73 -2.55 34.51 -27.06
N ARG A 74 -2.57 34.88 -25.77
CA ARG A 74 -1.67 34.29 -24.78
C ARG A 74 -2.18 32.94 -24.30
N VAL A 75 -1.27 31.98 -24.15
CA VAL A 75 -1.58 30.71 -23.47
C VAL A 75 -1.72 30.98 -21.98
N ILE A 76 -2.89 30.68 -21.44
CA ILE A 76 -3.22 30.85 -20.02
C ILE A 76 -2.93 29.56 -19.26
N VAL A 77 -3.25 28.43 -19.90
CA VAL A 77 -3.01 27.09 -19.36
C VAL A 77 -2.37 26.24 -20.44
N ASP A 78 -1.27 25.56 -20.10
CA ASP A 78 -0.67 24.53 -20.94
C ASP A 78 -0.55 23.22 -20.14
N PHE A 79 -1.11 22.13 -20.69
CA PHE A 79 -1.00 20.80 -20.11
C PHE A 79 0.45 20.33 -19.93
N ALA A 80 1.36 20.82 -20.79
CA ALA A 80 2.78 20.50 -20.71
C ALA A 80 3.44 21.04 -19.42
N ASP A 81 2.89 22.11 -18.84
CA ASP A 81 3.41 22.70 -17.60
C ASP A 81 2.95 21.90 -16.37
N ASN A 82 1.68 21.51 -16.34
CA ASN A 82 1.11 20.68 -15.29
C ASN A 82 -0.12 19.92 -15.80
N ASN A 83 -0.07 18.58 -15.78
CA ASN A 83 -1.16 17.75 -16.26
C ASN A 83 -2.44 17.80 -15.39
N LEU A 84 -2.39 18.39 -14.19
CA LEU A 84 -3.57 18.69 -13.37
C LEU A 84 -4.46 19.76 -13.99
N HIS A 85 -3.95 20.52 -14.94
CA HIS A 85 -4.72 21.55 -15.64
C HIS A 85 -5.91 21.03 -16.44
N VAL A 86 -6.01 19.73 -16.68
CA VAL A 86 -7.11 19.13 -17.44
C VAL A 86 -7.92 18.23 -16.51
N VAL A 87 -9.25 18.28 -16.61
CA VAL A 87 -10.11 17.28 -15.97
C VAL A 87 -9.68 15.90 -16.46
N ASN A 88 -9.20 15.05 -15.56
CA ASN A 88 -8.73 13.72 -15.93
C ASN A 88 -9.89 12.93 -16.53
N TYR A 89 -9.65 12.23 -17.66
CA TYR A 89 -10.69 11.62 -18.50
C TYR A 89 -11.56 12.62 -19.28
N ALA A 90 -11.02 13.81 -19.64
CA ALA A 90 -11.73 14.79 -20.47
C ALA A 90 -12.02 14.29 -21.89
N GLU A 91 -13.14 14.74 -22.46
CA GLU A 91 -13.42 14.63 -23.90
C GLU A 91 -12.56 15.58 -24.76
N PRO A 92 -12.30 15.23 -26.02
CA PRO A 92 -11.66 16.15 -26.96
C PRO A 92 -12.52 17.38 -27.20
N VAL A 93 -11.88 18.53 -27.28
CA VAL A 93 -12.52 19.79 -27.67
C VAL A 93 -11.53 20.64 -28.46
N ASP A 94 -12.01 21.25 -29.52
CA ASP A 94 -11.28 22.28 -30.28
C ASP A 94 -12.29 23.33 -30.71
N ARG A 95 -12.47 24.36 -29.89
CA ARG A 95 -13.51 25.37 -30.08
C ARG A 95 -13.09 26.74 -29.56
N HIS A 96 -13.64 27.75 -30.21
CA HIS A 96 -13.67 29.11 -29.71
C HIS A 96 -14.96 29.36 -28.91
N MET A 97 -14.86 29.99 -27.74
CA MET A 97 -16.03 30.33 -26.91
C MET A 97 -15.79 31.55 -26.02
N SER A 98 -16.87 32.25 -25.66
CA SER A 98 -16.80 33.36 -24.72
C SER A 98 -16.43 32.91 -23.31
N LEU A 99 -15.83 33.81 -22.51
CA LEU A 99 -15.57 33.54 -21.09
C LEU A 99 -16.84 33.07 -20.34
N GLN A 100 -18.00 33.68 -20.63
CA GLN A 100 -19.27 33.27 -20.02
C GLN A 100 -19.62 31.79 -20.29
N ALA A 101 -19.40 31.33 -21.53
CA ALA A 101 -19.62 29.94 -21.91
C ALA A 101 -18.55 28.99 -21.37
N LEU A 102 -17.33 29.49 -21.15
CA LEU A 102 -16.20 28.74 -20.60
C LEU A 102 -16.31 28.50 -19.09
N GLN A 103 -16.86 29.46 -18.33
CA GLN A 103 -16.90 29.41 -16.85
C GLN A 103 -17.40 28.08 -16.23
N PRO A 104 -18.44 27.40 -16.75
CA PRO A 104 -18.89 26.10 -16.25
C PRO A 104 -17.86 24.96 -16.41
N HIS A 105 -16.88 25.13 -17.29
CA HIS A 105 -15.80 24.17 -17.57
C HIS A 105 -14.48 24.53 -16.86
N LEU A 106 -14.48 25.58 -16.03
CA LEU A 106 -13.33 25.99 -15.24
C LEU A 106 -13.49 25.54 -13.78
N TYR A 107 -12.45 24.92 -13.25
CA TYR A 107 -12.36 24.44 -11.89
C TYR A 107 -11.23 25.16 -11.16
N SER A 108 -11.49 25.61 -9.92
CA SER A 108 -10.53 26.30 -9.06
C SER A 108 -10.88 26.07 -7.59
N LEU A 109 -9.97 26.42 -6.68
CA LEU A 109 -10.15 26.31 -5.23
C LEU A 109 -10.05 27.69 -4.58
N PRO A 110 -11.18 28.37 -4.26
CA PRO A 110 -11.16 29.69 -3.64
C PRO A 110 -10.39 29.72 -2.30
N ASP A 111 -10.47 28.65 -1.51
CA ASP A 111 -9.78 28.55 -0.22
C ASP A 111 -8.26 28.29 -0.35
N LEU A 112 -7.80 27.88 -1.54
CA LEU A 112 -6.40 27.62 -1.88
C LEU A 112 -6.05 28.28 -3.22
N PRO A 113 -5.98 29.63 -3.27
CA PRO A 113 -6.04 30.37 -4.53
C PRO A 113 -4.85 30.14 -5.47
N GLN A 114 -3.73 29.62 -4.97
CA GLN A 114 -2.54 29.28 -5.77
C GLN A 114 -2.51 27.82 -6.23
N ALA A 115 -3.41 26.96 -5.73
CA ALA A 115 -3.43 25.54 -6.04
C ALA A 115 -4.27 25.25 -7.29
N VAL A 116 -3.78 24.36 -8.15
CA VAL A 116 -4.56 23.80 -9.26
C VAL A 116 -5.26 22.54 -8.75
N PRO A 117 -6.60 22.47 -8.75
CA PRO A 117 -7.31 21.28 -8.29
C PRO A 117 -7.11 20.10 -9.23
N TYR A 118 -7.11 18.90 -8.66
CA TYR A 118 -7.27 17.66 -9.41
C TYR A 118 -8.76 17.32 -9.51
N VAL A 119 -9.29 17.28 -10.74
CA VAL A 119 -10.69 16.94 -11.04
C VAL A 119 -10.73 15.76 -12.01
N THR A 120 -11.70 14.86 -11.85
CA THR A 120 -11.85 13.66 -12.67
C THR A 120 -13.28 13.51 -13.20
N SER A 121 -13.43 12.83 -14.33
CA SER A 121 -14.75 12.49 -14.90
C SER A 121 -14.76 11.11 -15.57
N TYR A 122 -14.43 10.08 -14.79
CA TYR A 122 -14.24 8.72 -15.32
C TYR A 122 -15.49 8.09 -15.95
N TYR A 123 -16.65 8.25 -15.30
CA TYR A 123 -17.86 7.50 -15.63
C TYR A 123 -18.97 8.36 -16.23
N ARG A 124 -18.68 9.64 -16.49
CA ARG A 124 -19.56 10.57 -17.19
C ARG A 124 -18.73 11.47 -18.07
N ARG A 125 -19.00 11.43 -19.37
CA ARG A 125 -18.37 12.31 -20.36
C ARG A 125 -18.49 13.77 -19.94
N ASN A 126 -17.33 14.43 -19.88
CA ASN A 126 -17.19 15.84 -19.57
C ASN A 126 -15.81 16.31 -20.05
N TRP A 127 -15.57 17.61 -20.02
CA TRP A 127 -14.25 18.20 -20.24
C TRP A 127 -14.14 19.51 -19.45
N GLY A 128 -12.91 19.93 -19.17
CA GLY A 128 -12.67 21.22 -18.51
C GLY A 128 -11.21 21.44 -18.17
N PHE A 129 -10.94 22.67 -17.72
CA PHE A 129 -9.63 23.11 -17.28
C PHE A 129 -9.63 23.43 -15.77
N CYS A 130 -8.55 23.05 -15.10
CA CYS A 130 -8.29 23.37 -13.71
C CYS A 130 -7.24 24.47 -13.63
N LEU A 131 -7.49 25.50 -12.82
CA LEU A 131 -6.61 26.65 -12.66
C LEU A 131 -6.48 27.01 -11.19
N ALA A 132 -5.39 27.71 -10.86
CA ALA A 132 -5.32 28.50 -9.63
C ALA A 132 -6.49 29.51 -9.62
N ASP A 133 -7.17 29.66 -8.49
CA ASP A 133 -8.33 30.57 -8.41
C ASP A 133 -7.93 32.01 -8.73
N ASP A 134 -6.78 32.43 -8.24
CA ASP A 134 -6.17 33.72 -8.53
C ASP A 134 -6.01 33.98 -10.05
N GLN A 135 -5.70 32.95 -10.82
CA GLN A 135 -5.60 33.04 -12.28
C GLN A 135 -6.99 33.12 -12.92
N ARG A 136 -7.93 32.28 -12.45
CA ARG A 136 -9.33 32.27 -12.92
C ARG A 136 -10.01 33.63 -12.72
N GLN A 137 -9.82 34.29 -11.58
CA GLN A 137 -10.43 35.60 -11.29
C GLN A 137 -9.87 36.73 -12.18
N ARG A 138 -8.70 36.55 -12.80
CA ARG A 138 -8.04 37.54 -13.67
C ARG A 138 -8.36 37.34 -15.16
N LEU A 139 -9.18 36.35 -15.50
CA LEU A 139 -9.62 36.13 -16.88
C LEU A 139 -10.44 37.34 -17.35
N SER A 140 -10.10 37.86 -18.53
CA SER A 140 -10.79 38.99 -19.14
C SER A 140 -11.92 38.52 -20.06
N ASP A 141 -12.97 39.31 -20.19
CA ASP A 141 -14.00 39.05 -21.20
C ASP A 141 -13.39 38.98 -22.61
N GLY A 142 -13.91 38.05 -23.41
CA GLY A 142 -13.48 37.85 -24.79
C GLY A 142 -13.68 36.40 -25.24
N ASP A 143 -13.12 36.09 -26.40
CA ASP A 143 -13.19 34.78 -27.04
C ASP A 143 -11.93 33.97 -26.74
N TYR A 144 -12.10 32.75 -26.25
CA TYR A 144 -11.05 31.84 -25.82
C TYR A 144 -10.97 30.66 -26.76
N HIS A 145 -9.76 30.25 -27.14
CA HIS A 145 -9.53 28.98 -27.81
C HIS A 145 -9.28 27.89 -26.79
N VAL A 146 -10.18 26.92 -26.75
CA VAL A 146 -10.16 25.76 -25.88
C VAL A 146 -9.77 24.57 -26.72
N TRP A 147 -8.61 23.98 -26.42
CA TRP A 147 -8.08 22.83 -27.12
C TRP A 147 -7.69 21.72 -26.13
N ILE A 148 -8.31 20.55 -26.25
CA ILE A 148 -7.94 19.31 -25.56
C ILE A 148 -7.88 18.23 -26.63
N ASP A 149 -6.67 17.73 -26.89
CA ASP A 149 -6.41 16.62 -27.80
C ASP A 149 -6.37 15.33 -26.99
N SER A 150 -7.52 14.65 -26.95
CA SER A 150 -7.70 13.40 -26.23
C SER A 150 -8.63 12.46 -26.99
N GLU A 151 -8.59 11.18 -26.68
CA GLU A 151 -9.41 10.19 -27.33
C GLU A 151 -9.79 9.07 -26.36
N PHE A 152 -10.91 8.41 -26.66
CA PHE A 152 -11.34 7.19 -26.00
C PHE A 152 -11.28 6.06 -27.00
N VAL A 153 -10.51 5.02 -26.66
CA VAL A 153 -10.28 3.88 -27.53
C VAL A 153 -10.73 2.59 -26.86
N ASP A 154 -11.03 1.58 -27.67
CA ASP A 154 -11.20 0.22 -27.19
C ASP A 154 -9.81 -0.34 -26.86
N GLY A 155 -9.47 -0.28 -25.59
CA GLY A 155 -8.20 -0.78 -25.05
C GLY A 155 -8.47 -1.64 -23.82
N GLY A 156 -7.87 -1.29 -22.69
CA GLY A 156 -8.17 -1.96 -21.44
C GLY A 156 -7.66 -1.26 -20.20
N LEU A 157 -7.95 -1.87 -19.06
CA LEU A 157 -7.41 -1.50 -17.77
C LEU A 157 -6.22 -2.38 -17.44
N ASP A 158 -5.06 -1.77 -17.36
CA ASP A 158 -3.80 -2.41 -17.00
C ASP A 158 -3.60 -2.45 -15.48
N PHE A 159 -3.10 -3.58 -14.99
CA PHE A 159 -2.54 -3.70 -13.65
C PHE A 159 -1.36 -4.68 -13.72
N ALA A 160 -0.50 -4.64 -12.71
CA ALA A 160 0.64 -5.53 -12.68
C ALA A 160 0.94 -6.01 -11.27
N HIS A 161 1.38 -7.26 -11.15
CA HIS A 161 1.73 -7.84 -9.87
C HIS A 161 2.93 -8.77 -9.98
N CYS A 162 3.56 -9.07 -8.86
CA CYS A 162 4.56 -10.11 -8.76
C CYS A 162 4.46 -10.83 -7.41
N LEU A 163 4.94 -12.07 -7.37
CA LEU A 163 5.00 -12.88 -6.16
C LEU A 163 6.46 -13.14 -5.78
N VAL A 164 6.82 -12.84 -4.54
CA VAL A 164 8.08 -13.28 -3.93
C VAL A 164 7.77 -14.50 -3.06
N PRO A 165 8.23 -15.71 -3.44
CA PRO A 165 7.90 -16.91 -2.70
C PRO A 165 8.55 -16.93 -1.31
N GLY A 166 7.78 -17.39 -0.33
CA GLY A 166 8.24 -17.76 1.00
C GLY A 166 8.26 -19.28 1.20
N GLU A 167 8.35 -19.70 2.46
CA GLU A 167 8.33 -21.11 2.87
C GLU A 167 6.92 -21.72 2.85
N SER A 168 5.89 -20.89 2.87
CA SER A 168 4.49 -21.30 2.79
C SER A 168 3.76 -20.70 1.59
N GLU A 169 2.68 -21.35 1.20
CA GLU A 169 1.75 -20.85 0.18
C GLU A 169 0.88 -19.69 0.70
N GLN A 170 0.87 -19.44 2.01
CA GLN A 170 0.12 -18.32 2.58
C GLN A 170 0.74 -17.00 2.12
N GLU A 171 -0.11 -16.05 1.72
CA GLU A 171 0.29 -14.81 1.11
C GLU A 171 0.02 -13.59 2.00
N ILE A 172 0.95 -12.62 1.96
CA ILE A 172 0.72 -11.24 2.37
C ILE A 172 0.62 -10.37 1.11
N LEU A 173 -0.52 -9.69 0.95
CA LEU A 173 -0.74 -8.75 -0.15
C LEU A 173 -0.25 -7.35 0.24
N LEU A 174 0.65 -6.79 -0.54
CA LEU A 174 1.01 -5.38 -0.51
C LEU A 174 0.54 -4.75 -1.82
N SER A 175 -0.43 -3.84 -1.75
CA SER A 175 -0.97 -3.17 -2.94
C SER A 175 -0.82 -1.66 -2.83
N SER A 176 -0.63 -1.00 -3.97
CA SER A 176 -0.74 0.45 -4.07
C SER A 176 -1.42 0.80 -5.39
N TYR A 177 -2.07 1.95 -5.45
CA TYR A 177 -2.70 2.39 -6.69
C TYR A 177 -1.69 3.16 -7.58
N LEU A 178 -2.01 3.42 -8.86
CA LEU A 178 -1.14 4.16 -9.78
C LEU A 178 -1.92 4.90 -10.88
N CYS A 179 -3.04 5.54 -10.52
CA CYS A 179 -3.94 6.25 -11.45
C CYS A 179 -3.91 7.78 -11.37
N HIS A 180 -3.42 8.37 -10.28
CA HIS A 180 -3.31 9.80 -10.07
C HIS A 180 -2.11 10.34 -10.86
N PRO A 181 -2.25 11.47 -11.57
CA PRO A 181 -1.20 12.04 -12.41
C PRO A 181 -0.13 12.76 -11.57
N SER A 182 0.24 14.02 -11.83
CA SER A 182 1.33 14.73 -11.14
C SER A 182 0.99 15.15 -9.71
N MET A 183 0.87 14.17 -8.81
CA MET A 183 0.74 14.35 -7.37
C MET A 183 1.63 13.35 -6.61
N ALA A 184 2.24 13.81 -5.53
CA ALA A 184 3.36 13.14 -4.88
C ALA A 184 2.93 12.22 -3.73
N ASN A 185 2.41 12.75 -2.62
CA ASN A 185 1.96 11.98 -1.47
C ASN A 185 0.72 11.15 -1.82
N ASN A 186 -0.31 11.76 -2.43
CA ASN A 186 -1.38 11.03 -3.11
C ASN A 186 -1.16 11.06 -4.64
N GLU A 187 -0.34 10.18 -5.22
CA GLU A 187 -0.14 8.83 -4.68
C GLU A 187 1.25 8.22 -4.82
N LEU A 188 2.19 8.83 -5.55
CA LEU A 188 3.50 8.21 -5.82
C LEU A 188 4.26 7.72 -4.58
N SER A 189 4.01 8.31 -3.40
CA SER A 189 4.56 7.80 -2.15
C SER A 189 4.23 6.32 -1.89
N GLY A 190 3.00 5.86 -2.19
CA GLY A 190 2.56 4.48 -1.99
C GLY A 190 3.32 3.49 -2.89
N PRO A 191 3.33 3.68 -4.23
CA PRO A 191 4.07 2.85 -5.17
C PRO A 191 5.59 2.84 -4.91
N LEU A 192 6.16 3.96 -4.49
CA LEU A 192 7.59 4.02 -4.13
C LEU A 192 7.89 3.21 -2.86
N VAL A 193 7.04 3.29 -1.83
CA VAL A 193 7.16 2.40 -0.66
C VAL A 193 6.99 0.94 -1.06
N LEU A 194 6.02 0.62 -1.93
CA LEU A 194 5.80 -0.74 -2.42
C LEU A 194 7.07 -1.32 -3.06
N LEU A 195 7.74 -0.54 -3.92
CA LEU A 195 9.00 -0.94 -4.56
C LEU A 195 10.14 -1.13 -3.54
N GLY A 196 10.29 -0.19 -2.60
CA GLY A 196 11.28 -0.31 -1.53
C GLY A 196 11.08 -1.56 -0.70
N LEU A 197 9.84 -1.84 -0.28
CA LEU A 197 9.49 -3.06 0.44
C LEU A 197 9.78 -4.32 -0.38
N TYR A 198 9.49 -4.32 -1.69
CA TYR A 198 9.85 -5.44 -2.56
C TYR A 198 11.35 -5.79 -2.49
N HIS A 199 12.22 -4.79 -2.62
CA HIS A 199 13.66 -5.01 -2.56
C HIS A 199 14.14 -5.47 -1.18
N ARG A 200 13.58 -4.92 -0.10
CA ARG A 200 13.95 -5.30 1.26
C ARG A 200 13.45 -6.68 1.65
N ILE A 201 12.19 -7.01 1.39
CA ILE A 201 11.62 -8.33 1.69
C ILE A 201 12.33 -9.43 0.90
N ARG A 202 12.68 -9.17 -0.36
CA ARG A 202 13.45 -10.12 -1.17
C ARG A 202 14.86 -10.38 -0.62
N SER A 203 15.46 -9.44 0.09
CA SER A 203 16.79 -9.61 0.68
C SER A 203 16.77 -10.35 2.02
N TRP A 204 15.60 -10.54 2.62
CA TRP A 204 15.49 -11.30 3.87
C TRP A 204 15.99 -12.74 3.67
N PRO A 205 16.73 -13.30 4.65
CA PRO A 205 17.27 -14.66 4.53
C PRO A 205 16.16 -15.72 4.55
N ARG A 206 15.07 -15.44 5.26
CA ARG A 206 13.91 -16.32 5.43
C ARG A 206 12.63 -15.50 5.32
N ARG A 207 11.61 -16.09 4.69
CA ARG A 207 10.25 -15.54 4.55
C ARG A 207 9.28 -16.66 4.82
N ARG A 208 8.47 -16.58 5.86
CA ARG A 208 7.42 -17.54 6.20
C ARG A 208 6.26 -17.41 5.23
N TYR A 209 5.83 -16.19 4.95
CA TYR A 209 4.79 -15.91 3.96
C TYR A 209 5.39 -15.65 2.59
N SER A 210 4.63 -15.98 1.56
CA SER A 210 4.86 -15.44 0.22
C SER A 210 4.32 -14.01 0.16
N TYR A 211 4.99 -13.10 -0.55
CA TYR A 211 4.60 -11.69 -0.63
C TYR A 211 4.15 -11.34 -2.04
N ARG A 212 2.89 -10.92 -2.18
CA ARG A 212 2.33 -10.44 -3.45
C ARG A 212 2.35 -8.93 -3.48
N PHE A 213 2.98 -8.38 -4.51
CA PHE A 213 3.04 -6.94 -4.76
C PHE A 213 2.11 -6.61 -5.91
N LEU A 214 1.23 -5.63 -5.76
CA LEU A 214 0.23 -5.25 -6.76
C LEU A 214 0.25 -3.73 -7.00
N LEU A 215 0.30 -3.33 -8.27
CA LEU A 215 0.07 -1.98 -8.74
C LEU A 215 -1.17 -1.98 -9.65
N ASN A 216 -2.18 -1.19 -9.29
CA ASN A 216 -3.44 -1.11 -10.02
C ASN A 216 -4.02 0.31 -10.02
N PRO A 217 -4.96 0.67 -10.90
CA PRO A 217 -5.82 1.83 -10.70
C PRO A 217 -6.69 1.69 -9.45
N GLU A 218 -6.89 2.77 -8.68
CA GLU A 218 -7.75 2.71 -7.49
C GLU A 218 -9.17 2.28 -7.87
N THR A 219 -9.77 1.44 -7.02
CA THR A 219 -11.12 0.88 -7.13
C THR A 219 -11.32 -0.06 -8.31
N ILE A 220 -11.40 0.46 -9.53
CA ILE A 220 -11.73 -0.36 -10.69
C ILE A 220 -10.58 -1.34 -11.00
N GLY A 221 -9.34 -0.97 -10.73
CA GLY A 221 -8.19 -1.86 -10.90
C GLY A 221 -8.08 -2.95 -9.84
N SER A 222 -8.41 -2.65 -8.58
CA SER A 222 -8.47 -3.69 -7.54
C SER A 222 -9.65 -4.65 -7.77
N LEU A 223 -10.77 -4.18 -8.32
CA LEU A 223 -11.86 -5.04 -8.80
C LEU A 223 -11.45 -5.90 -10.00
N CYS A 224 -10.72 -5.35 -10.99
CA CYS A 224 -10.13 -6.14 -12.08
C CYS A 224 -9.22 -7.25 -11.52
N PHE A 225 -8.33 -6.92 -10.58
CA PHE A 225 -7.47 -7.90 -9.94
C PHE A 225 -8.28 -8.97 -9.19
N LEU A 226 -9.25 -8.57 -8.37
CA LEU A 226 -10.12 -9.50 -7.65
C LEU A 226 -10.92 -10.40 -8.60
N SER A 227 -11.41 -9.88 -9.74
CA SER A 227 -12.16 -10.68 -10.73
C SER A 227 -11.37 -11.90 -11.23
N ARG A 228 -10.03 -11.81 -11.25
CA ARG A 228 -9.15 -12.89 -11.70
C ARG A 228 -8.55 -13.72 -10.57
N HIS A 229 -8.33 -13.11 -9.40
CA HIS A 229 -7.49 -13.70 -8.35
C HIS A 229 -8.23 -14.01 -7.04
N HIS A 230 -9.49 -13.59 -6.87
CA HIS A 230 -10.19 -13.75 -5.58
C HIS A 230 -10.32 -15.21 -5.12
N GLU A 231 -10.51 -16.17 -6.03
CA GLU A 231 -10.59 -17.59 -5.66
C GLU A 231 -9.28 -18.11 -5.05
N HIS A 232 -8.15 -17.68 -5.60
CA HIS A 232 -6.82 -17.99 -5.05
C HIS A 232 -6.64 -17.30 -3.69
N LEU A 233 -6.84 -15.98 -3.64
CA LEU A 233 -6.65 -15.18 -2.43
C LEU A 233 -7.53 -15.67 -1.27
N SER A 234 -8.75 -16.11 -1.54
CA SER A 234 -9.66 -16.64 -0.51
C SER A 234 -9.09 -17.87 0.24
N LYS A 235 -8.17 -18.60 -0.39
CA LYS A 235 -7.55 -19.81 0.18
C LYS A 235 -6.25 -19.52 0.90
N VAL A 236 -5.50 -18.52 0.44
CA VAL A 236 -4.10 -18.32 0.86
C VAL A 236 -3.81 -17.01 1.57
N LEU A 237 -4.67 -15.99 1.46
CA LEU A 237 -4.33 -14.66 1.96
C LEU A 237 -4.42 -14.60 3.49
N ALA A 238 -3.27 -14.47 4.15
CA ALA A 238 -3.17 -14.36 5.60
C ALA A 238 -3.35 -12.90 6.09
N GLY A 239 -3.09 -11.92 5.23
CA GLY A 239 -3.19 -10.50 5.53
C GLY A 239 -2.84 -9.63 4.33
N GLY A 240 -3.12 -8.33 4.41
CA GLY A 240 -2.59 -7.38 3.44
C GLY A 240 -2.63 -5.92 3.87
N LEU A 241 -1.92 -5.09 3.10
CA LEU A 241 -1.82 -3.65 3.27
C LEU A 241 -2.03 -2.94 1.93
N VAL A 242 -2.95 -1.98 1.92
CA VAL A 242 -3.01 -0.92 0.91
C VAL A 242 -2.08 0.21 1.35
N LEU A 243 -1.07 0.51 0.54
CA LEU A 243 -0.03 1.50 0.80
C LEU A 243 -0.37 2.81 0.09
N THR A 244 -0.55 3.91 0.82
CA THR A 244 -0.76 5.24 0.22
C THR A 244 -0.43 6.38 1.18
N CYS A 245 -0.14 7.57 0.66
CA CYS A 245 0.11 8.77 1.46
C CYS A 245 1.20 8.58 2.53
N LEU A 246 2.31 7.95 2.15
CA LEU A 246 3.40 7.50 3.02
C LEU A 246 4.62 8.45 3.02
N GLY A 247 4.51 9.62 2.40
CA GLY A 247 5.59 10.62 2.38
C GLY A 247 5.34 11.84 3.27
N GLY A 248 4.08 12.28 3.44
CA GLY A 248 3.84 13.59 4.07
C GLY A 248 4.41 13.74 5.51
N PRO A 249 4.46 14.97 6.05
CA PRO A 249 5.29 15.35 7.21
C PRO A 249 4.89 14.75 8.58
N SER A 250 3.80 14.00 8.66
CA SER A 250 3.37 13.35 9.91
C SER A 250 4.43 12.40 10.46
N GLN A 251 4.68 12.47 11.77
CA GLN A 251 5.72 11.67 12.41
C GLN A 251 5.33 10.18 12.51
N GLY A 252 4.03 9.91 12.68
CA GLY A 252 3.48 8.59 12.91
C GLY A 252 3.00 7.88 11.65
N LEU A 253 2.82 6.56 11.76
CA LEU A 253 2.03 5.79 10.80
C LEU A 253 0.62 5.57 11.36
N SER A 254 -0.36 5.64 10.47
CA SER A 254 -1.76 5.41 10.78
C SER A 254 -2.26 4.25 9.95
N TYR A 255 -2.62 3.18 10.66
CA TYR A 255 -3.21 1.97 10.11
C TYR A 255 -4.73 2.07 10.19
N LYS A 256 -5.44 1.75 9.12
CA LYS A 256 -6.88 1.52 9.12
C LYS A 256 -7.09 0.01 9.11
N ALA A 257 -7.76 -0.48 10.14
CA ALA A 257 -8.02 -1.90 10.31
C ALA A 257 -8.77 -2.49 9.11
N SER A 258 -8.57 -3.79 8.88
CA SER A 258 -9.45 -4.55 7.99
C SER A 258 -10.87 -4.59 8.56
N ARG A 259 -11.87 -4.89 7.73
CA ARG A 259 -13.26 -5.05 8.22
C ARG A 259 -13.39 -6.15 9.28
N GLN A 260 -12.55 -7.18 9.23
CA GLN A 260 -12.57 -8.24 10.23
C GLN A 260 -12.07 -7.75 11.59
N GLY A 261 -11.15 -6.77 11.61
CA GLY A 261 -10.57 -6.15 12.81
C GLY A 261 -9.74 -7.10 13.70
N LYS A 262 -9.46 -8.30 13.21
CA LYS A 262 -8.80 -9.38 13.97
C LYS A 262 -7.91 -10.27 13.11
N GLY A 263 -7.61 -9.85 11.87
CA GLY A 263 -6.65 -10.52 11.01
C GLY A 263 -5.25 -10.47 11.60
N LEU A 264 -4.31 -11.19 10.98
CA LEU A 264 -2.92 -11.24 11.45
C LEU A 264 -2.31 -9.84 11.59
N ILE A 265 -2.42 -9.02 10.55
CA ILE A 265 -1.86 -7.66 10.55
C ILE A 265 -2.60 -6.75 11.54
N ASP A 266 -3.93 -6.85 11.67
CA ASP A 266 -4.69 -6.08 12.65
C ASP A 266 -4.13 -6.32 14.07
N ARG A 267 -3.93 -7.58 14.44
CA ARG A 267 -3.40 -7.98 15.75
C ARG A 267 -1.97 -7.48 15.96
N VAL A 268 -1.10 -7.65 14.97
CA VAL A 268 0.29 -7.19 15.06
C VAL A 268 0.35 -5.68 15.23
N VAL A 269 -0.47 -4.91 14.49
CA VAL A 269 -0.51 -3.45 14.66
C VAL A 269 -0.99 -3.06 16.06
N GLN A 270 -2.04 -3.70 16.59
CA GLN A 270 -2.51 -3.43 17.95
C GLN A 270 -1.42 -3.72 19.00
N HIS A 271 -0.66 -4.79 18.82
CA HIS A 271 0.48 -5.12 19.67
C HIS A 271 1.60 -4.08 19.57
N VAL A 272 1.97 -3.67 18.36
CA VAL A 272 2.99 -2.63 18.14
C VAL A 272 2.58 -1.31 18.79
N MET A 273 1.30 -0.92 18.69
CA MET A 273 0.78 0.29 19.34
C MET A 273 0.84 0.26 20.87
N ALA A 274 0.86 -0.92 21.49
CA ALA A 274 1.03 -1.04 22.94
C ALA A 274 2.48 -0.74 23.39
N HIS A 275 3.42 -0.65 22.44
CA HIS A 275 4.85 -0.46 22.68
C HIS A 275 5.47 0.73 21.93
N ASP A 276 4.77 1.30 20.95
CA ASP A 276 5.21 2.41 20.12
C ASP A 276 4.06 3.39 19.83
N ASP A 277 4.04 4.51 20.58
CA ASP A 277 3.03 5.57 20.49
C ASP A 277 3.05 6.33 19.15
N SER A 278 4.05 6.09 18.29
CA SER A 278 4.11 6.67 16.95
C SER A 278 3.22 5.92 15.95
N TRP A 279 2.53 4.86 16.37
CA TRP A 279 1.50 4.19 15.58
C TRP A 279 0.10 4.58 16.06
N SER A 280 -0.82 4.71 15.11
CA SER A 280 -2.24 4.88 15.38
C SER A 280 -3.05 3.87 14.59
N CYS A 281 -4.19 3.46 15.13
CA CYS A 281 -5.15 2.61 14.43
C CYS A 281 -6.50 3.31 14.33
N ARG A 282 -7.03 3.34 13.10
CA ARG A 282 -8.37 3.81 12.76
C ARG A 282 -9.28 2.60 12.57
N PRO A 283 -10.56 2.68 12.98
CA PRO A 283 -11.52 1.63 12.68
C PRO A 283 -11.72 1.52 11.16
N PHE A 284 -12.10 0.33 10.71
CA PHE A 284 -12.58 0.15 9.34
C PHE A 284 -13.83 1.00 9.11
N THR A 285 -13.89 1.66 7.96
CA THR A 285 -15.10 2.31 7.45
C THR A 285 -15.07 2.25 5.91
N PRO A 286 -16.19 1.95 5.23
CA PRO A 286 -16.25 2.01 3.78
C PRO A 286 -16.48 3.43 3.23
N GLU A 287 -16.75 4.42 4.11
CA GLU A 287 -17.18 5.78 3.73
C GLU A 287 -16.10 6.58 3.00
N HIS A 288 -14.83 6.33 3.34
CA HIS A 288 -13.68 7.02 2.79
C HIS A 288 -12.44 6.14 2.86
N GLY A 289 -11.45 6.41 2.01
CA GLY A 289 -10.24 5.62 1.88
C GLY A 289 -10.09 5.05 0.48
N SER A 290 -9.45 3.90 0.40
CA SER A 290 -8.91 3.37 -0.84
C SER A 290 -9.40 1.93 -1.09
N ASP A 291 -8.57 1.10 -1.71
CA ASP A 291 -8.87 -0.26 -2.16
C ASP A 291 -9.21 -1.24 -1.03
N GLU A 292 -8.92 -0.92 0.23
CA GLU A 292 -9.26 -1.79 1.36
C GLU A 292 -10.77 -2.05 1.42
N ARG A 293 -11.59 -1.11 0.93
CA ARG A 293 -13.05 -1.28 0.83
C ARG A 293 -13.45 -2.37 -0.17
N GLN A 294 -12.68 -2.58 -1.23
CA GLN A 294 -12.94 -3.63 -2.23
C GLN A 294 -12.55 -4.99 -1.64
N TYR A 295 -11.34 -5.09 -1.10
CA TYR A 295 -10.85 -6.32 -0.46
C TYR A 295 -11.72 -6.74 0.73
N CYS A 296 -12.20 -5.79 1.52
CA CYS A 296 -13.05 -6.02 2.69
C CYS A 296 -14.55 -6.13 2.37
N SER A 297 -14.96 -5.97 1.11
CA SER A 297 -16.38 -6.04 0.73
C SER A 297 -16.99 -7.39 1.13
N PRO A 298 -18.31 -7.49 1.40
CA PRO A 298 -18.89 -8.68 2.02
C PRO A 298 -18.70 -10.00 1.28
N GLY A 299 -18.57 -9.99 -0.04
CA GLY A 299 -18.33 -11.18 -0.85
C GLY A 299 -16.92 -11.75 -0.73
N PHE A 300 -15.91 -10.89 -0.49
CA PHE A 300 -14.51 -11.33 -0.35
C PHE A 300 -14.07 -11.37 1.11
N ASN A 301 -14.41 -10.32 1.87
CA ASN A 301 -14.11 -10.13 3.29
C ASN A 301 -12.64 -10.47 3.63
N LEU A 302 -11.68 -10.08 2.79
CA LEU A 302 -10.27 -10.39 2.96
C LEU A 302 -9.64 -9.52 4.09
N PRO A 303 -8.63 -10.04 4.82
CA PRO A 303 -7.99 -9.34 5.94
C PRO A 303 -6.97 -8.27 5.47
N VAL A 304 -7.44 -7.28 4.72
CA VAL A 304 -6.59 -6.22 4.15
C VAL A 304 -6.89 -4.89 4.82
N GLY A 305 -5.89 -4.31 5.47
CA GLY A 305 -5.96 -2.95 6.02
C GLY A 305 -5.35 -1.92 5.09
N ASN A 306 -5.34 -0.66 5.51
CA ASN A 306 -4.71 0.44 4.80
C ASN A 306 -3.70 1.14 5.71
N ILE A 307 -2.55 1.56 5.18
CA ILE A 307 -1.53 2.26 5.95
C ILE A 307 -1.14 3.57 5.28
N THR A 308 -1.09 4.62 6.08
CA THR A 308 -0.80 5.99 5.67
C THR A 308 0.12 6.66 6.67
N ARG A 309 0.87 7.69 6.24
CA ARG A 309 1.58 8.61 7.13
C ARG A 309 0.77 9.88 7.34
N THR A 310 0.61 10.67 6.28
CA THR A 310 -0.23 11.87 6.27
C THR A 310 -1.47 11.60 5.44
N THR A 311 -2.52 11.14 6.12
CA THR A 311 -3.74 10.55 5.55
C THR A 311 -4.39 11.43 4.47
N TYR A 312 -4.86 10.79 3.40
CA TYR A 312 -5.73 11.41 2.40
C TYR A 312 -6.87 12.23 3.05
N GLY A 313 -7.18 13.39 2.46
CA GLY A 313 -8.22 14.30 2.95
C GLY A 313 -7.89 15.05 4.25
N SER A 314 -6.74 14.78 4.91
CA SER A 314 -6.36 15.45 6.17
C SER A 314 -5.28 16.51 6.03
N TYR A 315 -4.90 16.87 4.80
CA TYR A 315 -3.88 17.90 4.53
C TYR A 315 -4.33 18.82 3.36
N PRO A 316 -3.98 20.12 3.39
CA PRO A 316 -4.44 21.08 2.38
C PRO A 316 -4.05 20.72 0.94
N GLY A 317 -2.90 20.06 0.74
CA GLY A 317 -2.41 19.69 -0.59
C GLY A 317 -3.16 18.51 -1.23
N TYR A 318 -4.00 17.79 -0.50
CA TYR A 318 -4.68 16.61 -1.04
C TYR A 318 -5.53 16.97 -2.28
N HIS A 319 -5.36 16.23 -3.37
CA HIS A 319 -6.04 16.45 -4.66
C HIS A 319 -5.81 17.83 -5.28
N ASN A 320 -4.61 18.37 -5.18
CA ASN A 320 -4.21 19.58 -5.90
C ASN A 320 -2.69 19.65 -6.11
N SER A 321 -2.24 20.68 -6.83
CA SER A 321 -0.84 20.87 -7.20
C SER A 321 0.11 21.15 -6.03
N LEU A 322 -0.37 21.37 -4.80
CA LEU A 322 0.49 21.50 -3.62
C LEU A 322 0.93 20.13 -3.08
N ASP A 323 0.38 19.02 -3.61
CA ASP A 323 0.89 17.68 -3.36
C ASP A 323 2.12 17.37 -4.23
N ASP A 324 3.25 17.99 -3.88
CA ASP A 324 4.50 17.93 -4.63
C ASP A 324 5.61 17.15 -3.92
N LYS A 325 6.77 17.02 -4.58
CA LYS A 325 7.94 16.31 -4.03
C LYS A 325 8.41 16.88 -2.70
N GLN A 326 8.29 18.20 -2.49
CA GLN A 326 8.73 18.86 -1.27
C GLN A 326 7.80 18.54 -0.11
N PHE A 327 6.49 18.54 -0.34
CA PHE A 327 5.50 18.12 0.66
C PHE A 327 5.66 16.64 1.03
N MET A 328 5.88 15.78 0.03
CA MET A 328 6.02 14.33 0.22
C MET A 328 7.35 13.93 0.86
N ASP A 329 8.47 14.63 0.65
CA ASP A 329 9.80 14.29 1.19
C ASP A 329 10.24 12.80 1.01
N ILE A 330 11.22 12.57 0.12
CA ILE A 330 11.78 11.23 -0.12
C ILE A 330 12.33 10.58 1.17
N ALA A 331 12.85 11.36 2.12
CA ALA A 331 13.33 10.79 3.39
C ALA A 331 12.19 10.16 4.22
N GLN A 332 10.98 10.72 4.16
CA GLN A 332 9.82 10.16 4.82
C GLN A 332 9.29 8.91 4.12
N VAL A 333 9.40 8.83 2.79
CA VAL A 333 9.12 7.60 2.03
C VAL A 333 10.03 6.48 2.52
N VAL A 334 11.33 6.74 2.68
CA VAL A 334 12.29 5.76 3.23
C VAL A 334 11.94 5.40 4.68
N ASN A 335 11.62 6.38 5.52
CA ASN A 335 11.22 6.11 6.90
C ASN A 335 9.94 5.25 6.98
N SER A 336 9.00 5.44 6.06
CA SER A 336 7.82 4.58 5.96
C SER A 336 8.20 3.15 5.55
N ILE A 337 9.15 2.97 4.63
CA ILE A 337 9.67 1.65 4.29
C ILE A 337 10.30 0.99 5.54
N ASP A 338 11.14 1.69 6.29
CA ASP A 338 11.77 1.16 7.52
C ASP A 338 10.74 0.65 8.52
N ARG A 339 9.72 1.47 8.79
CA ARG A 339 8.71 1.17 9.81
C ARG A 339 7.76 0.06 9.37
N ILE A 340 7.37 0.05 8.10
CA ILE A 340 6.51 -1.00 7.54
C ILE A 340 7.29 -2.32 7.43
N GLU A 341 8.57 -2.28 7.06
CA GLU A 341 9.44 -3.46 7.08
C GLU A 341 9.51 -4.05 8.49
N SER A 342 9.71 -3.23 9.51
CA SER A 342 9.70 -3.65 10.92
C SER A 342 8.38 -4.32 11.30
N LEU A 343 7.23 -3.71 10.97
CA LEU A 343 5.91 -4.29 11.16
C LEU A 343 5.79 -5.66 10.47
N LEU A 344 6.24 -5.77 9.22
CA LEU A 344 6.17 -7.03 8.46
C LEU A 344 7.10 -8.11 9.03
N ARG A 345 8.23 -7.75 9.67
CA ARG A 345 9.04 -8.71 10.44
C ARG A 345 8.30 -9.21 11.67
N SER A 346 7.54 -8.35 12.35
CA SER A 346 6.64 -8.78 13.44
C SER A 346 5.52 -9.68 12.91
N VAL A 347 5.00 -9.44 11.70
CA VAL A 347 4.01 -10.32 11.03
C VAL A 347 4.56 -11.73 10.77
N GLU A 348 5.82 -11.86 10.35
CA GLU A 348 6.50 -13.14 10.08
C GLU A 348 6.58 -14.08 11.30
N ILE A 349 6.54 -13.50 12.51
CA ILE A 349 6.56 -14.22 13.78
C ILE A 349 5.22 -14.20 14.52
N GLY A 350 4.32 -13.28 14.19
CA GLY A 350 3.05 -13.09 14.90
C GLY A 350 1.96 -14.12 14.59
N GLY A 351 2.23 -15.04 13.65
CA GLY A 351 1.30 -16.05 13.16
C GLY A 351 0.92 -17.13 14.18
N VAL A 352 0.18 -18.13 13.69
CA VAL A 352 -0.25 -19.30 14.47
C VAL A 352 0.79 -20.41 14.34
N PHE A 353 1.14 -21.01 15.46
CA PHE A 353 2.11 -22.10 15.55
C PHE A 353 1.51 -23.30 16.28
N ALA A 354 2.00 -24.49 15.95
CA ALA A 354 1.63 -25.74 16.59
C ALA A 354 2.86 -26.45 17.16
N ASN A 355 2.76 -26.92 18.40
CA ASN A 355 3.70 -27.83 19.01
C ASN A 355 3.53 -29.21 18.37
N THR A 356 4.62 -29.71 17.78
CA THR A 356 4.65 -31.02 17.09
C THR A 356 4.68 -32.22 18.05
N LYS A 357 4.83 -31.96 19.35
CA LYS A 357 4.85 -32.92 20.46
C LYS A 357 3.84 -32.50 21.54
N PRO A 358 2.53 -32.53 21.26
CA PRO A 358 1.52 -31.92 22.14
C PRO A 358 1.13 -32.77 23.35
N TYR A 359 1.52 -34.06 23.40
CA TYR A 359 1.14 -34.96 24.48
C TYR A 359 2.15 -34.91 25.63
N GLY A 360 1.94 -33.97 26.55
CA GLY A 360 2.88 -33.64 27.63
C GLY A 360 4.00 -32.70 27.17
N GLU A 361 4.92 -32.34 28.07
CA GLU A 361 6.09 -31.56 27.66
C GLU A 361 7.10 -32.43 26.90
N PRO A 362 7.73 -31.92 25.82
CA PRO A 362 8.84 -32.61 25.18
C PRO A 362 9.97 -32.81 26.19
N HIS A 363 10.72 -33.91 26.05
CA HIS A 363 11.93 -34.12 26.87
C HIS A 363 13.04 -33.15 26.42
N LEU A 364 12.98 -31.91 26.91
CA LEU A 364 13.76 -30.75 26.46
C LEU A 364 15.29 -30.93 26.59
N SER A 365 15.75 -31.78 27.52
CA SER A 365 17.17 -32.13 27.64
C SER A 365 17.75 -32.79 26.38
N LYS A 366 16.92 -33.48 25.58
CA LYS A 366 17.35 -34.05 24.27
C LYS A 366 17.78 -32.99 23.25
N TYR A 367 17.36 -31.74 23.46
CA TYR A 367 17.55 -30.61 22.56
C TYR A 367 18.44 -29.52 23.17
N ALA A 368 19.07 -29.79 24.33
CA ALA A 368 19.79 -28.80 25.12
C ALA A 368 18.95 -27.56 25.48
N LEU A 369 17.63 -27.76 25.71
CA LEU A 369 16.68 -26.70 26.08
C LEU A 369 16.24 -26.79 27.55
N TYR A 370 16.90 -27.62 28.35
CA TYR A 370 16.62 -27.76 29.77
C TYR A 370 17.92 -27.83 30.58
N PRO A 371 18.00 -27.18 31.76
CA PRO A 371 19.21 -27.19 32.58
C PRO A 371 19.55 -28.61 33.07
N THR A 372 20.83 -28.94 33.10
CA THR A 372 21.31 -30.26 33.55
C THR A 372 21.21 -30.46 35.07
N GLU A 373 21.23 -29.37 35.84
CA GLU A 373 21.12 -29.37 37.29
C GLU A 373 19.98 -28.47 37.77
N ASN A 374 19.13 -29.01 38.64
CA ASN A 374 18.05 -28.26 39.29
C ASN A 374 18.17 -28.39 40.80
N SER A 375 18.48 -27.28 41.47
CA SER A 375 18.61 -27.20 42.92
C SER A 375 17.98 -25.89 43.42
N SER A 376 17.72 -25.79 44.72
CA SER A 376 17.27 -24.53 45.33
C SER A 376 18.20 -23.35 45.06
N LYS A 377 19.49 -23.61 44.80
CA LYS A 377 20.51 -22.59 44.51
C LYS A 377 20.59 -22.21 43.02
N THR A 378 20.14 -23.08 42.11
CA THR A 378 20.22 -22.87 40.64
C THR A 378 18.86 -22.59 40.00
N ARG A 379 17.75 -22.74 40.75
CA ARG A 379 16.38 -22.56 40.26
C ARG A 379 16.09 -21.18 39.66
N SER A 380 16.77 -20.14 40.13
CA SER A 380 16.58 -18.75 39.68
C SER A 380 17.48 -18.35 38.51
N MET A 381 18.66 -18.96 38.33
CA MET A 381 19.67 -18.51 37.35
C MET A 381 19.99 -19.53 36.25
N SER A 382 19.48 -20.77 36.36
CA SER A 382 19.90 -21.92 35.54
C SER A 382 21.36 -22.33 35.77
N ALA A 383 21.68 -23.60 35.54
CA ALA A 383 23.01 -24.17 35.76
C ALA A 383 23.92 -24.11 34.52
N ASP A 384 23.38 -23.73 33.36
CA ASP A 384 24.04 -23.79 32.04
C ASP A 384 24.64 -22.45 31.57
N CYS A 385 24.67 -21.42 32.43
CA CYS A 385 25.32 -20.12 32.20
C CYS A 385 24.93 -19.40 30.89
N LEU A 386 23.78 -19.72 30.30
CA LEU A 386 23.18 -18.93 29.23
C LEU A 386 22.77 -17.57 29.79
N GLU A 387 22.96 -16.49 29.01
CA GLU A 387 22.80 -15.08 29.41
C GLU A 387 21.43 -14.70 30.02
N ASP A 388 20.42 -15.59 30.01
CA ASP A 388 19.11 -15.41 30.65
C ASP A 388 18.43 -16.76 31.01
N GLY A 389 19.20 -17.72 31.51
CA GLY A 389 18.86 -19.16 31.55
C GLY A 389 17.43 -19.53 31.98
N ARG A 390 16.93 -19.00 33.11
CA ARG A 390 15.57 -19.35 33.60
C ARG A 390 14.46 -18.68 32.79
N ARG A 391 14.65 -17.44 32.33
CA ARG A 391 13.66 -16.73 31.51
C ARG A 391 13.52 -17.40 30.16
N ARG A 392 14.64 -17.78 29.52
CA ARG A 392 14.63 -18.51 28.24
C ARG A 392 13.88 -19.83 28.35
N LEU A 393 14.15 -20.63 29.40
CA LEU A 393 13.41 -21.87 29.64
C LEU A 393 11.91 -21.61 29.83
N ASN A 394 11.54 -20.60 30.62
CA ASN A 394 10.14 -20.26 30.81
C ASN A 394 9.47 -19.88 29.48
N LEU A 395 10.14 -19.10 28.61
CA LEU A 395 9.61 -18.77 27.28
C LEU A 395 9.45 -20.01 26.39
N VAL A 396 10.42 -20.93 26.40
CA VAL A 396 10.31 -22.22 25.70
C VAL A 396 9.06 -22.97 26.15
N LEU A 397 8.84 -23.09 27.46
CA LEU A 397 7.67 -23.77 28.02
C LEU A 397 6.36 -23.04 27.67
N GLN A 398 6.34 -21.71 27.76
CA GLN A 398 5.19 -20.89 27.39
C GLN A 398 4.81 -21.09 25.92
N VAL A 399 5.78 -20.99 25.00
CA VAL A 399 5.55 -21.20 23.57
C VAL A 399 5.04 -22.62 23.30
N LEU A 400 5.70 -23.66 23.83
CA LEU A 400 5.28 -25.05 23.61
C LEU A 400 3.90 -25.37 24.20
N SER A 401 3.53 -24.74 25.31
CA SER A 401 2.23 -24.95 25.95
C SER A 401 1.09 -24.20 25.27
N HIS A 402 1.36 -23.04 24.68
CA HIS A 402 0.32 -22.16 24.11
C HIS A 402 0.18 -22.27 22.59
N CYS A 403 1.20 -22.77 21.88
CA CYS A 403 1.14 -23.00 20.45
C CYS A 403 0.44 -24.32 20.14
N ASP A 404 -0.90 -24.34 20.17
CA ASP A 404 -1.75 -25.50 19.89
C ASP A 404 -2.30 -25.54 18.45
N GLY A 405 -1.83 -24.62 17.60
CA GLY A 405 -2.33 -24.44 16.23
C GLY A 405 -3.61 -23.61 16.13
N THR A 406 -4.06 -22.96 17.20
CA THR A 406 -5.22 -22.06 17.20
C THR A 406 -4.88 -20.65 17.68
N ARG A 407 -3.97 -20.54 18.66
CA ARG A 407 -3.52 -19.27 19.22
C ARG A 407 -2.38 -18.68 18.40
N CYS A 408 -2.39 -17.35 18.16
CA CYS A 408 -1.28 -16.68 17.50
C CYS A 408 -0.23 -16.19 18.51
N LEU A 409 1.03 -16.04 18.08
CA LEU A 409 2.10 -15.62 18.97
C LEU A 409 1.96 -14.18 19.47
N VAL A 410 1.24 -13.32 18.75
CA VAL A 410 0.87 -11.98 19.24
C VAL A 410 0.10 -12.08 20.55
N GLU A 411 -0.92 -12.94 20.62
CA GLU A 411 -1.73 -13.10 21.83
C GLU A 411 -0.91 -13.63 23.01
N LEU A 412 0.12 -14.46 22.73
CA LEU A 412 1.05 -14.92 23.77
C LEU A 412 1.94 -13.77 24.25
N ALA A 413 2.50 -12.99 23.34
CA ALA A 413 3.31 -11.81 23.66
C ALA A 413 2.53 -10.81 24.53
N ASP A 414 1.27 -10.52 24.17
CA ASP A 414 0.36 -9.67 24.95
C ASP A 414 0.14 -10.20 26.37
N THR A 415 -0.08 -11.51 26.51
CA THR A 415 -0.29 -12.15 27.83
C THR A 415 0.96 -12.10 28.69
N LEU A 416 2.13 -12.17 28.06
CA LEU A 416 3.42 -12.06 28.74
C LEU A 416 3.84 -10.60 28.98
N GLY A 417 3.11 -9.63 28.41
CA GLY A 417 3.41 -8.20 28.53
C GLY A 417 4.76 -7.82 27.94
N MET A 418 5.14 -8.42 26.81
CA MET A 418 6.46 -8.23 26.19
C MET A 418 6.38 -8.03 24.68
N PRO A 419 7.33 -7.31 24.07
CA PRO A 419 7.44 -7.21 22.62
C PRO A 419 7.57 -8.57 21.94
N LEU A 420 6.82 -8.75 20.85
CA LEU A 420 6.75 -9.98 20.07
C LEU A 420 8.12 -10.46 19.58
N GLU A 421 9.02 -9.54 19.25
CA GLU A 421 10.38 -9.83 18.74
C GLU A 421 11.21 -10.64 19.76
N GLN A 422 10.93 -10.50 21.06
CA GLN A 422 11.61 -11.27 22.10
C GLN A 422 11.27 -12.77 22.06
N LEU A 423 10.19 -13.16 21.37
CA LEU A 423 9.84 -14.57 21.16
C LEU A 423 10.59 -15.19 19.96
N SER A 424 11.13 -14.39 19.03
CA SER A 424 11.76 -14.89 17.79
C SER A 424 12.88 -15.92 18.04
N PRO A 425 13.86 -15.66 18.93
CA PRO A 425 14.96 -16.62 19.15
C PRO A 425 14.47 -17.97 19.69
N VAL A 426 13.41 -17.96 20.49
CA VAL A 426 12.78 -19.17 21.04
C VAL A 426 12.05 -19.93 19.94
N VAL A 427 11.26 -19.24 19.13
CA VAL A 427 10.53 -19.82 17.99
C VAL A 427 11.50 -20.47 17.00
N GLU A 428 12.55 -19.76 16.59
CA GLU A 428 13.58 -20.28 15.67
C GLU A 428 14.27 -21.52 16.24
N THR A 429 14.62 -21.49 17.53
CA THR A 429 15.23 -22.64 18.21
C THR A 429 14.28 -23.85 18.19
N LEU A 430 13.00 -23.65 18.46
CA LEU A 430 12.02 -24.73 18.50
C LEU A 430 11.68 -25.28 17.11
N GLU A 431 11.61 -24.42 16.09
CA GLU A 431 11.45 -24.85 14.70
C GLU A 431 12.66 -25.66 14.22
N HIS A 432 13.88 -25.21 14.52
CA HIS A 432 15.10 -25.95 14.18
C HIS A 432 15.13 -27.35 14.78
N ASN A 433 14.68 -27.48 16.03
CA ASN A 433 14.57 -28.77 16.72
C ASN A 433 13.32 -29.58 16.35
N ARG A 434 12.50 -29.11 15.40
CA ARG A 434 11.23 -29.72 14.99
C ARG A 434 10.30 -29.97 16.18
N LEU A 435 10.27 -29.02 17.12
CA LEU A 435 9.33 -28.99 18.24
C LEU A 435 8.16 -28.06 17.96
N LEU A 436 8.35 -27.09 17.07
CA LEU A 436 7.34 -26.12 16.66
C LEU A 436 7.26 -26.06 15.14
N CYS A 437 6.09 -25.72 14.61
CA CYS A 437 5.87 -25.46 13.20
C CYS A 437 4.79 -24.39 13.02
N ALA A 438 4.81 -23.69 11.89
CA ALA A 438 3.80 -22.69 11.56
C ALA A 438 2.63 -23.28 10.77
N GLY A 439 1.44 -22.71 11.00
CA GLY A 439 0.23 -23.00 10.25
C GLY A 439 -0.40 -24.36 10.55
N SER A 440 -1.41 -24.72 9.74
CA SER A 440 -2.18 -25.97 9.86
C SER A 440 -1.46 -27.21 9.32
N ALA A 441 -0.24 -27.06 8.78
CA ALA A 441 0.56 -28.13 8.16
C ALA A 441 1.08 -29.20 9.13
N CYS A 442 0.67 -29.14 10.40
CA CYS A 442 1.11 -30.02 11.48
C CYS A 442 0.04 -30.97 12.01
N ARG A 443 -1.03 -31.19 11.24
CA ARG A 443 -2.01 -32.24 11.52
C ARG A 443 -1.76 -33.47 10.69
#